data_AF-A0A949LMK8-F1
#
_entry.id   AF-A0A949LMK8-F1
#
_cell.length_a   1.000
_cell.length_b   1.000
_cell.length_c   1.000
_cell.angle_alpha   90.00
_cell.angle_beta   90.00
_cell.angle_gamma   90.00
#
_symmetry.space_group_name_H-M   'P 1'
#
loop_
_entity.id
_entity.type
_entity.pdbx_description
1 polymer ?
#
loop_
_entity_poly.entity_id
_entity_poly.type
_entity_poly.pdbx_seq_one_letter_code
_entity_poly.pdbx_strand_id
1 'polypeptide(L)'
;ERKYKKEEAPISDEEKEELKDIADRRVRLGLILSEVGAANNIQVSDQDLNRAVMDHARRFPGQEMQVFEMFRKNRQMLDSLRAPIFEDKVVDFILELAEIKDVETSIEDLTKDDDEEEAAEKPKAKKAAKKSK
;
A
#
# COMPACT_ATOMS: atom_id res chain seq x y z
N GLU A 1 12.46 -31.44 -16.85
CA GLU A 1 11.69 -30.17 -16.70
C GLU A 1 10.52 -30.40 -15.74
N ARG A 2 10.60 -29.93 -14.48
CA ARG A 2 9.43 -29.95 -13.59
C ARG A 2 8.65 -28.67 -13.82
N LYS A 3 7.53 -28.78 -14.54
CA LYS A 3 6.54 -27.70 -14.65
C LYS A 3 5.92 -27.51 -13.26
N TYR A 4 6.27 -26.44 -12.56
CA TYR A 4 5.48 -25.96 -11.44
C TYR A 4 4.18 -25.38 -12.01
N LYS A 5 3.16 -26.23 -12.16
CA LYS A 5 1.78 -25.76 -12.28
C LYS A 5 1.40 -25.23 -10.90
N LYS A 6 1.41 -23.91 -10.74
CA LYS A 6 0.80 -23.24 -9.60
C LYS A 6 -0.71 -23.40 -9.78
N GLU A 7 -1.28 -24.48 -9.26
CA GLU A 7 -2.72 -24.56 -9.05
C GLU A 7 -3.04 -23.61 -7.90
N GLU A 8 -3.36 -22.36 -8.24
CA GLU A 8 -3.95 -21.43 -7.28
C GLU A 8 -5.33 -22.01 -6.93
N ALA A 9 -5.43 -22.62 -5.75
CA ALA A 9 -6.70 -23.09 -5.24
C ALA A 9 -7.69 -21.92 -5.27
N PRO A 10 -8.92 -22.10 -5.77
CA PRO A 10 -9.90 -21.04 -5.81
C PRO A 10 -10.19 -20.60 -4.37
N ILE A 11 -10.07 -19.29 -4.13
CA ILE A 11 -10.44 -18.66 -2.85
C ILE A 11 -11.87 -19.10 -2.51
N SER A 12 -12.07 -19.61 -1.30
CA SER A 12 -13.38 -20.03 -0.81
C SER A 12 -14.33 -18.83 -0.69
N ASP A 13 -15.63 -19.08 -0.66
CA ASP A 13 -16.60 -17.99 -0.54
C ASP A 13 -16.51 -17.27 0.82
N GLU A 14 -16.09 -17.97 1.86
CA GLU A 14 -15.81 -17.42 3.19
C GLU A 14 -14.58 -16.49 3.15
N GLU A 15 -13.47 -16.93 2.55
CA GLU A 15 -12.26 -16.10 2.37
C GLU A 15 -12.52 -14.88 1.46
N LYS A 16 -13.41 -15.00 0.47
CA LYS A 16 -13.81 -13.84 -0.36
C LYS A 16 -14.55 -12.80 0.45
N GLU A 17 -15.42 -13.22 1.37
CA GLU A 17 -16.17 -12.31 2.23
C GLU A 17 -15.24 -11.59 3.21
N GLU A 18 -14.28 -12.30 3.80
CA GLU A 18 -13.25 -11.73 4.68
C GLU A 18 -12.33 -10.73 3.94
N LEU A 19 -11.93 -11.04 2.71
CA LEU A 19 -11.03 -10.17 1.92
C LEU A 19 -11.74 -8.97 1.29
N LYS A 20 -13.08 -8.98 1.24
CA LYS A 20 -13.85 -7.97 0.52
C LYS A 20 -13.63 -6.57 1.09
N ASP A 21 -13.64 -6.42 2.41
CA ASP A 21 -13.48 -5.11 3.05
C ASP A 21 -12.08 -4.53 2.79
N ILE A 22 -11.05 -5.37 2.83
CA ILE A 22 -9.66 -4.99 2.53
C ILE A 22 -9.53 -4.59 1.06
N ALA A 23 -10.11 -5.37 0.16
CA ALA A 23 -10.11 -5.09 -1.27
C ALA A 23 -10.82 -3.78 -1.59
N ASP A 24 -12.02 -3.56 -1.03
CA ASP A 24 -12.79 -2.33 -1.21
C ASP A 24 -12.01 -1.10 -0.73
N ARG A 25 -11.37 -1.18 0.44
CA ARG A 25 -10.52 -0.09 0.97
C ARG A 25 -9.35 0.21 0.03
N ARG A 26 -8.63 -0.82 -0.42
CA ARG A 26 -7.46 -0.66 -1.32
C ARG A 26 -7.85 -0.09 -2.69
N VAL A 27 -8.92 -0.59 -3.28
CA VAL A 27 -9.40 -0.11 -4.59
C VAL A 27 -9.84 1.35 -4.48
N ARG A 28 -10.60 1.71 -3.45
CA ARG A 28 -11.03 3.11 -3.24
C ARG A 28 -9.85 4.05 -3.07
N LEU A 29 -8.85 3.67 -2.26
CA LEU A 29 -7.65 4.49 -2.07
C LEU A 29 -6.86 4.64 -3.37
N GLY A 30 -6.65 3.55 -4.11
CA GLY A 30 -5.95 3.61 -5.40
C GLY A 30 -6.65 4.52 -6.40
N LEU A 31 -7.99 4.49 -6.47
CA LEU A 31 -8.77 5.39 -7.32
C LEU A 31 -8.64 6.86 -6.90
N ILE A 32 -8.70 7.15 -5.60
CA ILE A 32 -8.54 8.52 -5.07
C ILE A 32 -7.14 9.06 -5.39
N LEU A 33 -6.09 8.31 -5.08
CA LEU A 33 -4.71 8.72 -5.36
C LEU A 33 -4.48 8.93 -6.87
N SER A 34 -5.03 8.05 -7.70
CA SER A 34 -4.97 8.18 -9.16
C SER A 34 -5.64 9.46 -9.65
N GLU A 35 -6.84 9.77 -9.15
CA GLU A 35 -7.59 10.97 -9.54
C GLU A 35 -6.87 12.24 -9.09
N VAL A 36 -6.36 12.29 -7.85
CA VAL A 36 -5.61 13.43 -7.33
C VAL A 36 -4.35 13.68 -8.17
N GLY A 37 -3.59 12.63 -8.48
CA GLY A 37 -2.39 12.76 -9.29
C GLY A 37 -2.69 13.20 -10.73
N ALA A 38 -3.77 12.69 -11.33
CA ALA A 38 -4.21 13.11 -12.66
C ALA A 38 -4.67 14.57 -12.69
N ALA A 39 -5.51 14.98 -11.74
CA ALA A 39 -6.05 16.35 -11.66
C ALA A 39 -4.94 17.40 -11.44
N ASN A 40 -3.86 17.03 -10.77
CA ASN A 40 -2.71 17.91 -10.51
C ASN A 40 -1.53 17.67 -11.47
N ASN A 41 -1.72 16.86 -12.51
CA ASN A 41 -0.72 16.54 -13.53
C ASN A 41 0.63 16.07 -12.92
N ILE A 42 0.56 15.26 -11.87
CA ILE A 42 1.73 14.64 -11.25
C ILE A 42 2.25 13.56 -12.20
N GLN A 43 3.55 13.61 -12.51
CA GLN A 43 4.18 12.68 -13.44
C GLN A 43 5.45 12.08 -12.86
N VAL A 44 5.69 10.81 -13.18
CA VAL A 44 6.94 10.11 -12.86
C VAL A 44 7.97 10.38 -13.95
N SER A 45 9.02 11.10 -13.59
CA SER A 45 10.11 11.44 -14.50
C SER A 45 11.12 10.30 -14.62
N ASP A 46 11.95 10.34 -15.66
CA ASP A 46 13.06 9.39 -15.81
C ASP A 46 14.12 9.55 -14.70
N GLN A 47 14.24 10.75 -14.11
CA GLN A 47 15.11 10.97 -12.96
C GLN A 47 14.59 10.23 -11.72
N ASP A 48 13.28 10.24 -11.50
CA ASP A 48 12.65 9.51 -10.39
C ASP A 48 12.90 8.00 -10.52
N LEU A 49 12.74 7.47 -11.73
CA LEU A 49 13.03 6.06 -12.04
C LEU A 49 14.49 5.71 -11.81
N ASN A 50 15.42 6.53 -12.30
CA ASN A 50 16.85 6.30 -12.11
C ASN A 50 17.22 6.30 -10.63
N ARG A 51 16.65 7.22 -9.84
CA ARG A 51 16.85 7.27 -8.38
C ARG A 51 16.31 6.00 -7.71
N ALA A 52 15.10 5.58 -8.04
CA ALA A 52 14.49 4.36 -7.49
C ALA A 52 15.32 3.10 -7.83
N VAL A 53 15.87 3.00 -9.04
CA VAL A 53 16.77 1.89 -9.43
C VAL A 53 18.05 1.92 -8.58
N MET A 54 18.65 3.08 -8.36
CA MET A 54 19.83 3.20 -7.49
C MET A 54 19.51 2.82 -6.05
N ASP A 55 18.39 3.29 -5.51
CA ASP A 55 17.96 2.96 -4.14
C ASP A 55 17.62 1.49 -3.98
N HIS A 56 17.09 0.84 -5.02
CA HIS A 56 16.90 -0.59 -5.03
C HIS A 56 18.23 -1.36 -5.11
N ALA A 57 19.16 -0.92 -5.96
CA ALA A 57 20.50 -1.53 -6.07
C ALA A 57 21.28 -1.45 -4.75
N ARG A 58 21.16 -0.34 -4.00
CA ARG A 58 21.77 -0.18 -2.65
C ARG A 58 21.32 -1.25 -1.64
N ARG A 59 20.17 -1.89 -1.84
CA ARG A 59 19.69 -2.99 -0.99
C ARG A 59 20.42 -4.31 -1.25
N PHE A 60 21.22 -4.38 -2.31
CA PHE A 60 21.97 -5.58 -2.72
C PHE A 60 23.48 -5.31 -2.84
N PRO A 61 24.21 -5.19 -1.70
CA PRO A 61 25.64 -4.91 -1.71
C PRO A 61 26.46 -5.96 -2.48
N GLY A 62 27.37 -5.52 -3.34
CA GLY A 62 28.22 -6.37 -4.17
C GLY A 62 27.56 -6.91 -5.44
N GLN A 63 26.27 -6.61 -5.67
CA GLN A 63 25.51 -6.99 -6.87
C GLN A 63 24.82 -5.78 -7.52
N GLU A 64 25.18 -4.56 -7.14
CA GLU A 64 24.52 -3.32 -7.54
C GLU A 64 24.50 -3.16 -9.07
N MET A 65 25.63 -3.44 -9.73
CA MET A 65 25.75 -3.40 -11.19
C MET A 65 24.83 -4.42 -11.89
N GLN A 66 24.64 -5.59 -11.28
CA GLN A 66 23.76 -6.62 -11.84
C GLN A 66 22.29 -6.21 -11.72
N VAL A 67 21.91 -5.62 -10.57
CA VAL A 67 20.57 -5.06 -10.36
C VAL A 67 20.31 -3.92 -11.34
N PHE A 68 21.24 -2.98 -11.46
CA PHE A 68 21.12 -1.87 -12.41
C PHE A 68 20.93 -2.35 -13.86
N GLU A 69 21.77 -3.28 -14.31
CA GLU A 69 21.67 -3.89 -15.64
C GLU A 69 20.35 -4.64 -15.85
N MET A 70 19.81 -5.29 -14.81
CA MET A 70 18.52 -5.96 -14.85
C MET A 70 17.38 -4.99 -15.16
N PHE A 71 17.30 -3.85 -14.46
CA PHE A 71 16.29 -2.82 -14.74
C PHE A 71 16.50 -2.17 -16.11
N ARG A 72 17.75 -1.93 -16.51
CA ARG A 72 18.06 -1.34 -17.81
C ARG A 72 17.63 -2.23 -18.98
N LYS A 73 17.80 -3.54 -18.86
CA LYS A 73 17.46 -4.51 -19.92
C LYS A 73 16.00 -4.93 -19.89
N ASN A 74 15.31 -4.77 -18.75
CA ASN A 74 13.93 -5.19 -18.58
C ASN A 74 13.00 -3.99 -18.35
N ARG A 75 12.38 -3.52 -19.44
CA ARG A 75 11.42 -2.40 -19.39
C ARG A 75 10.23 -2.67 -18.46
N GLN A 76 9.76 -3.92 -18.38
CA GLN A 76 8.65 -4.27 -17.50
C GLN A 76 9.02 -4.10 -16.01
N MET A 77 10.26 -4.42 -15.63
CA MET A 77 10.78 -4.17 -14.27
C MET A 77 10.93 -2.68 -14.00
N LEU A 78 11.35 -1.91 -15.00
CA LEU A 78 11.41 -0.46 -14.85
C LEU A 78 10.00 0.14 -14.66
N ASP A 79 9.03 -0.32 -15.43
CA ASP A 79 7.65 0.15 -15.35
C ASP A 79 6.98 -0.26 -14.02
N SER A 80 7.38 -1.37 -13.39
CA SER A 80 6.85 -1.74 -12.06
C SER A 80 7.26 -0.76 -10.96
N LEU A 81 8.29 0.07 -11.17
CA LEU A 81 8.65 1.12 -10.24
C LEU A 81 7.76 2.37 -10.37
N ARG A 82 7.06 2.54 -11.49
CA ARG A 82 6.29 3.78 -11.75
C ARG A 82 5.13 3.96 -10.78
N ALA A 83 4.35 2.91 -10.51
CA ALA A 83 3.18 3.02 -9.64
C ALA A 83 3.55 3.41 -8.20
N PRO A 84 4.50 2.73 -7.53
CA PRO A 84 4.95 3.16 -6.20
C PRO A 84 5.49 4.60 -6.16
N ILE A 85 6.32 4.98 -7.13
CA ILE A 85 6.87 6.35 -7.19
C ILE A 85 5.74 7.38 -7.39
N PHE A 86 4.76 7.06 -8.24
CA PHE A 86 3.62 7.94 -8.46
C PHE A 86 2.81 8.11 -7.18
N GLU A 87 2.51 7.01 -6.48
CA GLU A 87 1.80 7.04 -5.19
C GLU A 87 2.54 7.89 -4.16
N ASP A 88 3.86 7.69 -3.99
CA ASP A 88 4.68 8.49 -3.08
C ASP A 88 4.59 9.99 -3.41
N LYS A 89 4.74 10.36 -4.69
CA LYS A 89 4.66 11.77 -5.12
C LYS A 89 3.27 12.39 -4.90
N VAL A 90 2.20 11.60 -5.05
CA VAL A 90 0.83 12.07 -4.77
C VAL A 90 0.65 12.28 -3.27
N VAL A 91 1.16 11.37 -2.43
CA VAL A 91 1.10 11.51 -0.97
C VAL A 91 1.89 12.72 -0.52
N ASP A 92 3.11 12.92 -1.02
CA ASP A 92 3.93 14.09 -0.72
C ASP A 92 3.18 15.39 -1.08
N PHE A 93 2.56 15.44 -2.26
CA PHE A 93 1.74 16.59 -2.67
C PHE A 93 0.56 16.85 -1.72
N ILE A 94 -0.12 15.81 -1.25
CA ILE A 94 -1.21 15.95 -0.27
C ILE A 94 -0.67 16.49 1.06
N LEU A 95 0.48 15.99 1.52
CA LEU A 95 1.10 16.42 2.78
C LEU A 95 1.56 17.88 2.73
N GLU A 96 2.04 18.38 1.59
CA GLU A 96 2.40 19.79 1.40
C GLU A 96 1.20 20.74 1.58
N LEU A 97 -0.01 20.26 1.33
CA LEU A 97 -1.26 21.03 1.47
C LEU A 97 -1.98 20.79 2.80
N ALA A 98 -1.58 19.77 3.55
CA ALA A 98 -2.23 19.37 4.78
C ALA A 98 -1.85 20.28 5.95
N GLU A 99 -2.79 20.48 6.88
CA GLU A 99 -2.50 21.11 8.17
C GLU A 99 -1.82 20.06 9.07
N ILE A 100 -0.52 20.24 9.32
CA ILE A 100 0.27 19.36 10.18
C ILE A 100 0.17 19.84 11.63
N LYS A 101 -0.19 18.93 12.54
CA LYS A 101 -0.24 19.18 13.97
C LYS A 101 0.72 18.24 14.68
N ASP A 102 1.70 18.82 15.37
CA ASP A 102 2.60 18.06 16.22
C ASP A 102 1.91 17.71 17.54
N VAL A 103 1.97 16.43 17.90
CA VAL A 103 1.43 15.91 19.16
C VAL A 103 2.58 15.24 19.91
N GLU A 104 2.92 15.76 21.09
CA GLU A 104 3.86 15.08 21.98
C GLU A 104 3.22 13.78 22.50
N THR A 105 3.90 12.66 22.30
CA THR A 105 3.43 11.33 22.71
C THR A 105 4.55 10.55 23.40
N SER A 106 4.19 9.54 24.21
CA SER A 106 5.15 8.63 24.83
C SER A 106 5.53 7.49 23.88
N ILE A 107 6.64 6.79 24.15
CA ILE A 107 7.05 5.62 23.37
C ILE A 107 5.98 4.52 23.51
N GLU A 108 5.51 4.32 24.73
CA GLU A 108 4.47 3.34 25.05
C GLU A 108 3.19 3.62 24.27
N ASP A 109 2.77 4.88 24.15
CA ASP A 109 1.57 5.26 23.39
C ASP A 109 1.76 5.11 21.88
N LEU A 110 2.94 5.42 21.34
CA LEU A 110 3.23 5.30 19.91
C LEU A 110 3.29 3.85 19.42
N THR A 111 3.66 2.91 20.29
CA THR A 111 3.80 1.48 19.94
C THR A 111 2.57 0.64 20.24
N LYS A 112 1.48 1.24 20.73
CA LYS A 112 0.20 0.52 20.87
C LYS A 112 -0.32 0.16 19.48
N ASP A 113 -0.76 -1.08 19.30
CA ASP A 113 -1.35 -1.53 18.04
C ASP A 113 -2.74 -0.89 17.87
N ASP A 114 -2.88 -0.02 16.86
CA ASP A 114 -4.14 0.64 16.50
C ASP A 114 -5.27 -0.37 16.15
N ASP A 115 -4.91 -1.62 15.83
CA ASP A 115 -5.85 -2.72 15.53
C ASP A 115 -6.66 -3.17 16.77
N GLU A 116 -6.20 -2.88 18.00
CA GLU A 116 -6.93 -3.22 19.22
C GLU A 116 -8.08 -2.23 19.53
N GLU A 117 -8.01 -0.98 19.05
CA GLU A 117 -9.02 0.05 19.34
C GLU A 117 -10.26 -0.05 18.43
N GLU A 118 -10.13 -0.43 17.16
CA GLU A 118 -11.30 -0.62 16.26
C GLU A 118 -12.25 -1.76 16.73
N ALA A 119 -11.74 -2.73 17.49
CA ALA A 119 -12.55 -3.80 18.07
C ALA A 119 -13.35 -3.36 19.32
N ALA A 120 -12.93 -2.28 19.98
CA ALA A 120 -13.54 -1.77 21.21
C ALA A 120 -14.71 -0.79 20.98
N GLU A 121 -14.79 -0.16 19.81
CA GLU A 121 -15.81 0.86 19.51
C GLU A 121 -17.12 0.36 18.84
N LYS A 122 -17.29 -0.95 18.59
CA LYS A 122 -18.60 -1.46 18.14
C LYS A 122 -19.60 -1.50 19.31
N PRO A 123 -20.74 -0.77 19.27
CA PRO A 123 -21.69 -0.76 20.38
C PRO A 123 -22.35 -2.13 20.54
N LYS A 124 -22.20 -2.75 21.72
CA LYS A 124 -22.90 -3.98 22.16
C LYS A 124 -24.41 -3.75 22.40
N ALA A 125 -25.12 -3.12 21.47
CA ALA A 125 -26.54 -2.77 21.61
C ALA A 125 -27.48 -3.59 20.71
N LYS A 126 -27.30 -4.92 20.58
CA LYS A 126 -28.32 -5.80 19.95
C LYS A 126 -28.56 -7.18 20.58
N LYS A 127 -28.05 -7.48 21.79
CA LYS A 127 -28.31 -8.79 22.47
C LYS A 127 -29.37 -8.79 23.58
N ALA A 128 -30.07 -7.68 23.86
CA ALA A 128 -31.04 -7.61 24.97
C ALA A 128 -32.53 -7.66 24.58
N ALA A 129 -32.91 -7.87 23.30
CA ALA A 129 -34.31 -7.81 22.87
C ALA A 129 -34.96 -9.15 22.43
N LYS A 130 -34.39 -10.31 22.80
CA LYS A 130 -35.00 -11.62 22.46
C LYS A 130 -35.30 -12.55 23.64
N LYS A 131 -35.41 -12.00 24.86
CA LYS A 131 -35.95 -12.70 26.04
C LYS A 131 -37.11 -11.91 26.67
N SER A 132 -38.19 -11.74 25.93
CA SER A 132 -39.52 -11.46 26.49
C SER A 132 -40.59 -11.47 25.40
N LYS A 133 -41.01 -12.66 24.96
CA LYS A 133 -42.40 -13.14 24.91
C LYS A 133 -42.46 -14.49 24.21
#